data_AF-A0A6S7L7E1-F1
#
_entry.id   AF-A0A6S7L7E1-F1
#
_cell.length_a   1.000
_cell.length_b   1.000
_cell.length_c   1.000
_cell.angle_alpha   90.00
_cell.angle_beta   90.00
_cell.angle_gamma   90.00
#
_symmetry.space_group_name_H-M   'P 1'
#
loop_
_entity.id
_entity.type
_entity.pdbx_description
1 polymer ?
#
loop_
_entity_poly.entity_id
_entity_poly.type
_entity_poly.pdbx_seq_one_letter_code
_entity_poly.pdbx_strand_id
1 'polypeptide(L)'
;MSAVKASIKRNDQVRSLDHLHPAIKVDKKKINIHPNHLFYRLIAIAQRDENMTPCFDYELTAMPTSLFKDNFMRKSVKPQLARALEKSVQSSGENPQAMHVLDGGALIHQVKWQKKVTYKDIAVPYVNYVRTGYRDCCIVFDGYGQAPTIKDHEHQRRIAELLSENIKAHSDQQTFLSNEKNKSQFIALLNRCLEADDQILHNSTGDADTLIVETALLFARQEREVKVVADDTDVLILLMYHCNANMADIYFHSEVKRSKKFLK
;
A
#
# COMPACT_ATOMS: atom_id res chain seq x y z
N MET A 1 50.81 -29.94 -13.66
CA MET A 1 49.69 -29.22 -13.01
C MET A 1 48.65 -28.93 -14.06
N SER A 2 47.48 -29.55 -13.97
CA SER A 2 46.39 -29.39 -14.95
C SER A 2 45.58 -28.13 -14.62
N ALA A 3 45.45 -27.21 -15.57
CA ALA A 3 44.65 -26.01 -15.42
C ALA A 3 43.16 -26.39 -15.52
N VAL A 4 42.43 -26.26 -14.41
CA VAL A 4 40.98 -26.42 -14.39
C VAL A 4 40.36 -25.24 -15.14
N LYS A 5 39.74 -25.51 -16.29
CA LYS A 5 38.90 -24.53 -17.00
C LYS A 5 37.68 -24.19 -16.13
N ALA A 6 37.75 -23.09 -15.40
CA ALA A 6 36.58 -22.52 -14.74
C ALA A 6 35.64 -21.95 -15.82
N SER A 7 34.45 -22.54 -15.96
CA SER A 7 33.40 -22.02 -16.84
C SER A 7 32.43 -21.19 -15.99
N ILE A 8 32.45 -19.88 -16.17
CA ILE A 8 31.53 -18.94 -15.52
C ILE A 8 30.16 -19.03 -16.23
N LYS A 9 29.07 -19.16 -15.46
CA LYS A 9 27.72 -19.19 -16.02
C LYS A 9 27.45 -17.88 -16.77
N ARG A 10 26.73 -17.93 -17.88
CA ARG A 10 26.45 -16.77 -18.75
C ARG A 10 25.77 -15.59 -18.02
N ASN A 11 25.07 -15.84 -16.92
CA ASN A 11 24.46 -14.81 -16.07
C ASN A 11 25.45 -14.13 -15.12
N ASP A 12 26.58 -14.77 -14.83
CA ASP A 12 27.63 -14.28 -13.93
C ASP A 12 28.77 -13.61 -14.74
N GLN A 13 28.61 -13.49 -16.06
CA GLN A 13 29.56 -12.80 -16.93
C GLN A 13 29.26 -11.30 -16.95
N VAL A 14 30.30 -10.48 -16.72
CA VAL A 14 30.24 -9.02 -16.88
C VAL A 14 29.92 -8.70 -18.33
N ARG A 15 28.81 -7.97 -18.58
CA ARG A 15 28.42 -7.55 -19.92
C ARG A 15 29.22 -6.30 -20.31
N SER A 16 29.65 -6.22 -21.56
CA SER A 16 30.31 -5.02 -22.09
C SER A 16 29.34 -3.83 -22.11
N LEU A 17 29.90 -2.62 -22.04
CA LEU A 17 29.14 -1.37 -22.10
C LEU A 17 28.31 -1.23 -23.38
N ASP A 18 28.64 -1.95 -24.46
CA ASP A 18 27.88 -2.00 -25.72
C ASP A 18 26.46 -2.60 -25.55
N HIS A 19 26.23 -3.35 -24.47
CA HIS A 19 24.91 -3.88 -24.15
C HIS A 19 23.98 -2.89 -23.44
N LEU A 20 24.48 -1.72 -23.03
CA LEU A 20 23.64 -0.67 -22.45
C LEU A 20 22.88 0.02 -23.58
N HIS A 21 21.55 0.07 -23.49
CA HIS A 21 20.73 0.80 -24.45
C HIS A 21 21.20 2.26 -24.51
N PRO A 22 21.77 2.72 -25.64
CA PRO A 22 22.51 3.98 -25.65
C PRO A 22 21.59 5.18 -25.84
N ALA A 23 20.27 5.00 -25.91
CA ALA A 23 19.35 6.05 -26.31
C ALA A 23 18.43 6.53 -25.17
N ILE A 24 18.67 7.75 -24.68
CA ILE A 24 17.75 8.45 -23.77
C ILE A 24 16.83 9.34 -24.62
N LYS A 25 15.56 9.50 -24.23
CA LYS A 25 14.69 10.55 -24.78
C LYS A 25 14.75 11.77 -23.86
N VAL A 26 15.20 12.91 -24.39
CA VAL A 26 15.13 14.22 -23.73
C VAL A 26 14.27 15.13 -24.62
N ASP A 27 13.21 15.71 -24.08
CA ASP A 27 12.27 16.58 -24.82
C ASP A 27 11.77 15.97 -26.15
N LYS A 28 11.35 14.70 -26.11
CA LYS A 28 10.91 13.89 -27.27
C LYS A 28 11.99 13.63 -28.34
N LYS A 29 13.21 14.13 -28.18
CA LYS A 29 14.36 13.82 -29.04
C LYS A 29 15.15 12.65 -28.46
N LYS A 30 15.47 11.68 -29.33
CA LYS A 30 16.29 10.51 -28.98
C LYS A 30 17.76 10.92 -29.05
N ILE A 31 18.44 10.97 -27.90
CA ILE A 31 19.87 11.26 -27.78
C ILE A 31 20.60 9.93 -27.61
N ASN A 32 21.52 9.64 -28.53
CA ASN A 32 22.34 8.44 -28.49
C ASN A 32 23.66 8.74 -27.77
N ILE A 33 23.83 8.22 -26.56
CA ILE A 33 25.05 8.26 -25.78
C ILE A 33 25.82 6.99 -26.09
N HIS A 34 26.83 7.07 -26.96
CA HIS A 34 27.70 5.93 -27.20
C HIS A 34 28.48 5.60 -25.93
N PRO A 35 28.53 4.32 -25.49
CA PRO A 35 29.23 3.94 -24.28
C PRO A 35 30.73 4.28 -24.29
N ASN A 36 31.34 4.27 -25.47
CA ASN A 36 32.73 4.70 -25.68
C ASN A 36 32.95 6.18 -25.33
N HIS A 37 31.97 7.07 -25.52
CA HIS A 37 32.10 8.46 -25.08
C HIS A 37 32.15 8.58 -23.56
N LEU A 38 31.44 7.72 -22.84
CA LEU A 38 31.48 7.69 -21.39
C LEU A 38 32.85 7.20 -20.90
N PHE A 39 33.39 6.17 -21.54
CA PHE A 39 34.73 5.65 -21.28
C PHE A 39 35.83 6.69 -21.56
N TYR A 40 35.77 7.38 -22.70
CA TYR A 40 36.73 8.45 -23.01
C TYR A 40 36.62 9.64 -22.06
N ARG A 41 35.41 9.99 -21.60
CA ARG A 41 35.22 11.01 -20.56
C ARG A 41 35.88 10.60 -19.24
N LEU A 42 35.74 9.33 -18.84
CA LEU A 42 36.41 8.81 -17.64
C LEU A 42 37.94 8.84 -17.77
N ILE A 43 38.50 8.46 -18.92
CA ILE A 43 39.94 8.57 -19.17
C ILE A 43 40.40 10.03 -19.06
N ALA A 44 39.65 10.96 -19.64
CA ALA A 44 39.98 12.38 -19.58
C ALA A 44 39.88 12.96 -18.15
N ILE A 45 38.97 12.45 -17.31
CA ILE A 45 38.88 12.81 -15.89
C ILE A 45 40.03 12.18 -15.11
N ALA A 46 40.34 10.90 -15.35
CA ALA A 46 41.44 10.17 -14.71
C ALA A 46 42.83 10.74 -15.01
N GLN A 47 42.99 11.41 -16.16
CA GLN A 47 44.21 12.13 -16.50
C GLN A 47 44.34 13.49 -15.80
N ARG A 48 43.24 14.03 -15.25
CA ARG A 48 43.18 15.36 -14.63
C ARG A 48 43.10 15.32 -13.12
N ASP A 49 42.67 14.19 -12.55
CA ASP A 49 42.44 14.01 -11.12
C ASP A 49 43.07 12.69 -10.65
N GLU A 50 43.82 12.73 -9.55
CA GLU A 50 44.45 11.55 -8.96
C GLU A 50 43.43 10.66 -8.24
N ASN A 51 42.28 11.19 -7.84
CA ASN A 51 41.27 10.45 -7.10
C ASN A 51 40.05 10.08 -7.96
N MET A 52 40.17 8.95 -8.66
CA MET A 52 39.10 8.41 -9.51
C MET A 52 38.00 7.64 -8.76
N THR A 53 38.20 7.36 -7.47
CA THR A 53 37.27 6.55 -6.68
C THR A 53 35.83 7.09 -6.69
N PRO A 54 35.58 8.41 -6.52
CA PRO A 54 34.22 8.95 -6.51
C PRO A 54 33.47 8.80 -7.84
N CYS A 55 34.18 8.68 -8.97
CA CYS A 55 33.53 8.48 -10.27
C CYS A 55 32.88 7.10 -10.43
N PHE A 56 33.26 6.14 -9.58
CA PHE A 56 32.68 4.80 -9.56
C PHE A 56 31.62 4.62 -8.46
N ASP A 57 31.34 5.65 -7.66
CA ASP A 57 30.24 5.64 -6.69
C ASP A 57 28.86 5.63 -7.37
N TYR A 58 28.82 6.03 -8.64
CA TYR A 58 27.61 6.07 -9.45
C TYR A 58 27.73 5.15 -10.66
N GLU A 59 26.59 4.67 -11.13
CA GLU A 59 26.56 3.83 -12.32
C GLU A 59 26.98 4.59 -13.58
N LEU A 60 27.94 4.02 -14.29
CA LEU A 60 28.47 4.54 -15.55
C LEU A 60 27.52 4.25 -16.72
N THR A 61 26.29 4.70 -16.59
CA THR A 61 25.22 4.45 -17.56
C THR A 61 24.37 5.70 -17.75
N ALA A 62 23.81 5.82 -18.95
CA ALA A 62 22.85 6.86 -19.31
C ALA A 62 21.58 6.85 -18.43
N MET A 63 21.21 5.67 -17.90
CA MET A 63 20.02 5.43 -17.11
C MET A 63 20.40 4.49 -15.96
N PRO A 64 20.34 4.93 -14.68
CA PRO A 64 20.75 4.12 -13.54
C PRO A 64 20.02 2.78 -13.53
N THR A 65 20.72 1.71 -13.88
CA THR A 65 20.17 0.36 -14.03
C THR A 65 19.76 -0.25 -12.70
N SER A 66 20.26 0.23 -11.56
CA SER A 66 19.74 -0.07 -10.22
C SER A 66 18.32 0.45 -10.00
N LEU A 67 17.96 1.57 -10.61
CA LEU A 67 16.65 2.22 -10.45
C LEU A 67 15.71 1.97 -11.62
N PHE A 68 16.23 1.68 -12.82
CA PHE A 68 15.46 1.57 -14.05
C PHE A 68 15.66 0.23 -14.76
N LYS A 69 14.60 -0.29 -15.36
CA LYS A 69 14.58 -1.45 -16.25
C LYS A 69 13.59 -1.17 -17.39
N ASP A 70 14.00 -1.44 -18.63
CA ASP A 70 13.15 -1.26 -19.83
C ASP A 70 12.57 0.17 -19.96
N ASN A 71 13.35 1.19 -19.57
CA ASN A 71 12.96 2.61 -19.48
C ASN A 71 11.91 2.98 -18.42
N PHE A 72 11.50 2.03 -17.58
CA PHE A 72 10.63 2.29 -16.44
C PHE A 72 11.41 2.18 -15.14
N MET A 73 10.99 2.90 -14.10
CA MET A 73 11.52 2.68 -12.77
C MET A 73 11.25 1.22 -12.37
N ARG A 74 12.23 0.57 -11.77
CA ARG A 74 12.09 -0.80 -11.27
C ARG A 74 10.93 -0.81 -10.29
N LYS A 75 10.06 -1.82 -10.45
CA LYS A 75 9.01 -2.07 -9.48
C LYS A 75 9.65 -2.34 -8.13
N SER A 76 9.14 -1.66 -7.10
CA SER A 76 9.51 -1.96 -5.73
C SER A 76 9.07 -3.38 -5.37
N VAL A 77 9.89 -4.07 -4.59
CA VAL A 77 9.62 -5.47 -4.20
C VAL A 77 9.07 -5.50 -2.77
N LYS A 78 8.09 -4.64 -2.50
CA LYS A 78 7.56 -4.35 -1.15
C LYS A 78 7.13 -5.62 -0.39
N PRO A 79 6.44 -6.60 -0.99
CA PRO A 79 6.04 -7.82 -0.28
C PRO A 79 7.23 -8.69 0.17
N GLN A 80 8.35 -8.66 -0.57
CA GLN A 80 9.55 -9.39 -0.14
C GLN A 80 10.22 -8.71 1.05
N LEU A 81 10.24 -7.36 1.06
CA LEU A 81 10.73 -6.59 2.19
C LEU A 81 9.88 -6.84 3.44
N ALA A 82 8.55 -6.76 3.33
CA ALA A 82 7.64 -7.06 4.43
C ALA A 82 7.88 -8.46 5.02
N ARG A 83 8.03 -9.49 4.18
CA ARG A 83 8.35 -10.85 4.63
C ARG A 83 9.73 -10.97 5.29
N ALA A 84 10.73 -10.22 4.83
CA ALA A 84 12.05 -10.21 5.44
C ALA A 84 11.98 -9.57 6.83
N LEU A 85 11.22 -8.49 6.97
CA LEU A 85 10.99 -7.80 8.24
C LEU A 85 10.20 -8.67 9.22
N GLU A 86 9.11 -9.31 8.79
CA GLU A 86 8.32 -10.24 9.62
C GLU A 86 9.19 -11.35 10.23
N LYS A 87 10.23 -11.83 9.52
CA LYS A 87 11.16 -12.85 10.04
C LYS A 87 12.14 -12.31 11.08
N SER A 88 12.42 -11.01 11.06
CA SER A 88 13.40 -10.36 11.92
C SER A 88 12.79 -9.79 13.21
N VAL A 89 11.46 -9.65 13.27
CA VAL A 89 10.74 -9.03 14.38
C VAL A 89 10.16 -10.11 15.30
N GLN A 90 10.32 -9.94 16.62
CA GLN A 90 9.65 -10.78 17.60
C GLN A 90 8.19 -10.37 17.74
N SER A 91 7.28 -11.34 17.81
CA SER A 91 5.87 -11.06 18.11
C SER A 91 5.75 -10.49 19.53
N SER A 92 5.27 -9.26 19.65
CA SER A 92 4.88 -8.68 20.93
C SER A 92 3.55 -9.26 21.41
N GLY A 93 3.33 -9.21 22.73
CA GLY A 93 2.04 -9.59 23.33
C GLY A 93 0.93 -8.61 22.92
N GLU A 94 -0.31 -9.07 22.94
CA GLU A 94 -1.46 -8.20 22.66
C GLU A 94 -1.72 -7.29 23.86
N ASN A 95 -1.70 -5.97 23.65
CA ASN A 95 -2.27 -5.03 24.62
C ASN A 95 -3.79 -4.87 24.35
N PRO A 96 -4.67 -5.31 25.27
CA PRO A 96 -6.12 -5.17 25.12
C PRO A 96 -6.63 -3.72 25.14
N GLN A 97 -5.79 -2.76 25.55
CA GLN A 97 -6.13 -1.33 25.65
C GLN A 97 -5.63 -0.49 24.46
N ALA A 98 -4.96 -1.10 23.49
CA ALA A 98 -4.47 -0.40 22.31
C ALA A 98 -5.61 0.16 21.45
N MET A 99 -5.39 1.34 20.87
CA MET A 99 -6.28 1.95 19.89
C MET A 99 -6.15 1.20 18.56
N HIS A 100 -7.26 0.81 17.94
CA HIS A 100 -7.22 0.12 16.65
C HIS A 100 -7.48 1.11 15.52
N VAL A 101 -6.66 1.07 14.47
CA VAL A 101 -6.91 1.80 13.23
C VAL A 101 -7.14 0.76 12.14
N LEU A 102 -8.36 0.69 11.62
CA LEU A 102 -8.78 -0.32 10.68
C LEU A 102 -8.81 0.24 9.26
N ASP A 103 -8.19 -0.47 8.33
CA ASP A 103 -8.36 -0.27 6.90
C ASP A 103 -9.78 -0.71 6.48
N GLY A 104 -10.61 0.28 6.14
CA GLY A 104 -11.97 0.09 5.67
C GLY A 104 -12.04 -0.60 4.30
N GLY A 105 -11.02 -0.41 3.46
CA GLY A 105 -10.86 -1.10 2.18
C GLY A 105 -10.62 -2.60 2.36
N ALA A 106 -9.85 -2.99 3.37
CA ALA A 106 -9.71 -4.40 3.76
C ALA A 106 -10.97 -4.92 4.48
N LEU A 107 -11.62 -4.10 5.32
CA LEU A 107 -12.79 -4.47 6.13
C LEU A 107 -13.94 -5.02 5.28
N ILE A 108 -14.27 -4.38 4.15
CA ILE A 108 -15.38 -4.79 3.26
C ILE A 108 -15.20 -6.19 2.63
N HIS A 109 -14.03 -6.79 2.77
CA HIS A 109 -13.73 -8.15 2.31
C HIS A 109 -13.73 -9.19 3.44
N GLN A 110 -13.83 -8.78 4.71
CA GLN A 110 -13.73 -9.69 5.87
C GLN A 110 -15.00 -10.51 6.10
N VAL A 111 -16.17 -9.98 5.74
CA VAL A 111 -17.46 -10.66 5.95
C VAL A 111 -17.97 -11.25 4.64
N LYS A 112 -18.29 -12.55 4.66
CA LYS A 112 -18.93 -13.25 3.54
C LYS A 112 -20.41 -12.91 3.46
N TRP A 113 -20.86 -12.49 2.28
CA TRP A 113 -22.25 -12.13 2.06
C TRP A 113 -23.15 -13.36 1.97
N GLN A 114 -24.27 -13.32 2.70
CA GLN A 114 -25.34 -14.31 2.54
C GLN A 114 -26.13 -14.00 1.26
N LYS A 115 -26.65 -15.04 0.59
CA LYS A 115 -27.47 -14.86 -0.62
C LYS A 115 -28.91 -14.54 -0.23
N LYS A 116 -29.59 -13.73 -1.04
CA LYS A 116 -31.04 -13.40 -0.91
C LYS A 116 -31.42 -12.60 0.35
N VAL A 117 -30.45 -12.03 1.07
CA VAL A 117 -30.68 -11.08 2.16
C VAL A 117 -30.56 -9.65 1.63
N THR A 118 -31.07 -8.67 2.38
CA THR A 118 -30.98 -7.26 1.97
C THR A 118 -29.58 -6.70 2.21
N TYR A 119 -29.22 -5.60 1.55
CA TYR A 119 -27.91 -4.97 1.80
C TYR A 119 -27.78 -4.42 3.22
N LYS A 120 -28.91 -4.02 3.84
CA LYS A 120 -28.95 -3.67 5.26
C LYS A 120 -28.60 -4.85 6.15
N ASP A 121 -29.16 -6.03 5.87
CA ASP A 121 -28.84 -7.26 6.60
C ASP A 121 -27.38 -7.69 6.40
N ILE A 122 -26.78 -7.36 5.25
CA ILE A 122 -25.36 -7.60 4.98
C ILE A 122 -24.47 -6.68 5.81
N ALA A 123 -24.88 -5.44 6.08
CA ALA A 123 -24.09 -4.51 6.88
C ALA A 123 -24.01 -4.93 8.36
N VAL A 124 -25.05 -5.57 8.91
CA VAL A 124 -25.13 -5.97 10.32
C VAL A 124 -23.93 -6.84 10.76
N PRO A 125 -23.55 -7.90 10.04
CA PRO A 125 -22.34 -8.67 10.35
C PRO A 125 -21.04 -7.85 10.37
N TYR A 126 -20.90 -6.78 9.58
CA TYR A 126 -19.71 -5.92 9.63
C TYR A 126 -19.67 -5.11 10.92
N VAL A 127 -20.80 -4.51 11.31
CA VAL A 127 -20.90 -3.78 12.58
C VAL A 127 -20.61 -4.73 13.75
N ASN A 128 -21.18 -5.94 13.73
CA ASN A 128 -20.89 -6.95 14.75
C ASN A 128 -19.41 -7.37 14.75
N TYR A 129 -18.80 -7.53 13.58
CA TYR A 129 -17.38 -7.85 13.45
C TYR A 129 -16.50 -6.78 14.10
N VAL A 130 -16.79 -5.51 13.83
CA VAL A 130 -16.08 -4.39 14.43
C VAL A 130 -16.29 -4.36 15.95
N ARG A 131 -17.55 -4.33 16.39
CA ARG A 131 -17.93 -4.20 17.81
C ARG A 131 -17.38 -5.32 18.69
N THR A 132 -17.31 -6.54 18.18
CA THR A 132 -16.84 -7.71 18.95
C THR A 132 -15.35 -7.94 18.80
N GLY A 133 -14.76 -7.56 17.67
CA GLY A 133 -13.34 -7.76 17.38
C GLY A 133 -12.45 -6.65 17.96
N TYR A 134 -12.99 -5.45 18.12
CA TYR A 134 -12.22 -4.24 18.45
C TYR A 134 -12.97 -3.40 19.47
N ARG A 135 -12.27 -2.99 20.54
CA ARG A 135 -12.89 -2.27 21.67
C ARG A 135 -12.86 -0.75 21.49
N ASP A 136 -11.69 -0.22 21.15
CA ASP A 136 -11.50 1.18 20.80
C ASP A 136 -10.90 1.20 19.40
N CYS A 137 -11.68 1.65 18.41
CA CYS A 137 -11.27 1.61 17.03
C CYS A 137 -11.74 2.83 16.24
N CYS A 138 -10.89 3.20 15.29
CA CYS A 138 -11.17 4.14 14.23
C CYS A 138 -11.07 3.40 12.89
N ILE A 139 -12.07 3.57 12.04
CA ILE A 139 -12.11 2.93 10.72
C ILE A 139 -11.88 4.01 9.67
N VAL A 140 -10.95 3.73 8.75
CA VAL A 140 -10.60 4.66 7.68
C VAL A 140 -11.00 4.07 6.35
N PHE A 141 -11.94 4.70 5.64
CA PHE A 141 -12.36 4.28 4.30
C PHE A 141 -11.73 5.13 3.21
N ASP A 142 -11.56 4.52 2.03
CA ASP A 142 -11.19 5.21 0.81
C ASP A 142 -12.19 6.31 0.45
N GLY A 143 -11.65 7.39 -0.09
CA GLY A 143 -12.37 8.50 -0.67
C GLY A 143 -12.95 8.13 -2.02
N TYR A 144 -14.16 7.58 -2.02
CA TYR A 144 -14.97 7.52 -3.22
C TYR A 144 -15.67 8.87 -3.44
N GLY A 145 -14.89 9.85 -3.89
CA GLY A 145 -15.33 11.12 -4.49
C GLY A 145 -16.45 11.86 -3.76
N GLN A 146 -16.18 12.42 -2.58
CA GLN A 146 -17.05 13.42 -1.93
C GLN A 146 -16.23 14.46 -1.19
N ALA A 147 -15.63 15.40 -1.93
CA ALA A 147 -15.22 16.66 -1.32
C ALA A 147 -16.47 17.40 -0.79
N PRO A 148 -16.40 18.04 0.40
CA PRO A 148 -17.50 18.88 0.88
C PRO A 148 -17.60 20.09 -0.05
N THR A 149 -18.61 20.08 -0.92
CA THR A 149 -19.00 21.24 -1.70
C THR A 149 -20.31 21.77 -1.15
N ILE A 150 -20.51 23.08 -1.27
CA ILE A 150 -21.56 23.93 -0.69
C ILE A 150 -22.99 23.58 -1.21
N LYS A 151 -23.31 22.29 -1.40
CA LYS A 151 -24.53 21.75 -2.04
C LYS A 151 -25.12 20.56 -1.28
N ASP A 152 -25.29 20.68 0.03
CA ASP A 152 -25.84 19.63 0.91
C ASP A 152 -27.26 19.17 0.53
N HIS A 153 -28.07 20.01 -0.10
CA HIS A 153 -29.44 19.65 -0.49
C HIS A 153 -29.52 18.68 -1.68
N GLU A 154 -28.58 18.74 -2.62
CA GLU A 154 -28.52 17.77 -3.73
C GLU A 154 -27.79 16.51 -3.30
N HIS A 155 -26.92 16.63 -2.29
CA HIS A 155 -26.26 15.51 -1.61
C HIS A 155 -27.27 14.61 -0.90
N GLN A 156 -28.19 15.17 -0.12
CA GLN A 156 -29.29 14.42 0.50
C GLN A 156 -30.20 13.74 -0.53
N ARG A 157 -30.39 14.33 -1.72
CA ARG A 157 -31.16 13.71 -2.81
C ARG A 157 -30.39 12.61 -3.56
N ARG A 158 -29.07 12.70 -3.70
CA ARG A 158 -28.24 11.63 -4.31
C ARG A 158 -27.95 10.49 -3.34
N ILE A 159 -27.91 10.78 -2.04
CA ILE A 159 -28.01 9.77 -0.98
C ILE A 159 -29.37 9.06 -1.07
N ALA A 160 -30.44 9.71 -1.51
CA ALA A 160 -31.72 9.01 -1.76
C ALA A 160 -31.67 8.04 -2.97
N GLU A 161 -30.67 8.15 -3.87
CA GLU A 161 -30.29 7.12 -4.85
C GLU A 161 -29.29 6.09 -4.26
N LEU A 162 -29.29 5.93 -2.93
CA LEU A 162 -28.65 4.82 -2.24
C LEU A 162 -29.09 3.50 -2.88
N LEU A 163 -28.19 2.53 -2.83
CA LEU A 163 -28.56 1.13 -2.91
C LEU A 163 -29.81 0.94 -2.05
N SER A 164 -30.95 0.62 -2.69
CA SER A 164 -32.19 0.48 -1.96
C SER A 164 -31.94 -0.61 -0.93
N GLU A 165 -31.87 -0.20 0.33
CA GLU A 165 -31.34 -0.99 1.43
C GLU A 165 -32.06 -2.33 1.56
N ASN A 166 -33.33 -2.34 1.13
CA ASN A 166 -34.28 -3.44 1.17
C ASN A 166 -34.27 -4.33 -0.08
N ILE A 167 -33.49 -3.99 -1.12
CA ILE A 167 -33.28 -4.87 -2.28
C ILE A 167 -32.37 -6.02 -1.84
N LYS A 168 -32.72 -7.23 -2.28
CA LYS A 168 -31.92 -8.42 -2.02
C LYS A 168 -30.60 -8.34 -2.79
N ALA A 169 -29.50 -8.72 -2.15
CA ALA A 169 -28.24 -8.92 -2.86
C ALA A 169 -28.38 -10.09 -3.84
N HIS A 170 -28.29 -9.79 -5.13
CA HIS A 170 -28.44 -10.74 -6.23
C HIS A 170 -27.11 -11.14 -6.87
N SER A 171 -26.09 -10.29 -6.79
CA SER A 171 -24.75 -10.52 -7.33
C SER A 171 -23.81 -11.13 -6.28
N ASP A 172 -22.75 -11.79 -6.76
CA ASP A 172 -21.65 -12.20 -5.88
C ASP A 172 -20.87 -10.96 -5.36
N GLN A 173 -20.31 -11.08 -4.16
CA GLN A 173 -19.62 -9.99 -3.46
C GLN A 173 -18.46 -9.41 -4.27
N GLN A 174 -17.68 -10.25 -4.96
CA GLN A 174 -16.50 -9.80 -5.70
C GLN A 174 -16.90 -8.98 -6.93
N THR A 175 -17.85 -9.48 -7.73
CA THR A 175 -18.39 -8.73 -8.87
C THR A 175 -19.04 -7.43 -8.42
N PHE A 176 -19.80 -7.46 -7.31
CA PHE A 176 -20.42 -6.26 -6.77
C PHE A 176 -19.39 -5.19 -6.36
N LEU A 177 -18.37 -5.58 -5.58
CA LEU A 177 -17.34 -4.66 -5.08
C LEU A 177 -16.34 -4.23 -6.16
N SER A 178 -16.25 -4.96 -7.28
CA SER A 178 -15.45 -4.52 -8.44
C SER A 178 -16.04 -3.32 -9.18
N ASN A 179 -17.34 -3.04 -8.99
CA ASN A 179 -17.99 -1.86 -9.53
C ASN A 179 -17.87 -0.69 -8.55
N GLU A 180 -17.17 0.39 -8.94
CA GLU A 180 -16.91 1.55 -8.08
C GLU A 180 -18.19 2.23 -7.56
N LYS A 181 -19.25 2.30 -8.37
CA LYS A 181 -20.53 2.89 -7.95
C LYS A 181 -21.20 2.03 -6.87
N ASN A 182 -21.24 0.72 -7.07
CA ASN A 182 -21.80 -0.21 -6.09
C ASN A 182 -20.97 -0.22 -4.80
N LYS A 183 -19.64 -0.26 -4.92
CA LYS A 183 -18.70 -0.23 -3.79
C LYS A 183 -18.89 1.03 -2.96
N SER A 184 -18.90 2.21 -3.59
CA SER A 184 -19.10 3.50 -2.91
C SER A 184 -20.46 3.61 -2.22
N GLN A 185 -21.54 3.15 -2.88
CA GLN A 185 -22.87 3.11 -2.27
C GLN A 185 -22.95 2.14 -1.09
N PHE A 186 -22.27 1.00 -1.15
CA PHE A 186 -22.19 0.07 -0.02
C PHE A 186 -21.37 0.62 1.13
N ILE A 187 -20.24 1.28 0.87
CA ILE A 187 -19.46 1.98 1.90
C ILE A 187 -20.31 3.07 2.56
N ALA A 188 -21.07 3.85 1.80
CA ALA A 188 -21.96 4.87 2.35
C ALA A 188 -23.08 4.26 3.24
N LEU A 189 -23.62 3.10 2.88
CA LEU A 189 -24.53 2.34 3.75
C LEU A 189 -23.83 1.86 5.02
N LEU A 190 -22.65 1.27 4.87
CA LEU A 190 -21.88 0.72 5.98
C LEU A 190 -21.44 1.81 6.97
N ASN A 191 -21.00 2.97 6.48
CA ASN A 191 -20.66 4.13 7.30
C ASN A 191 -21.83 4.54 8.20
N ARG A 192 -23.04 4.68 7.63
CA ARG A 192 -24.23 5.00 8.46
C ARG A 192 -24.54 3.93 9.49
N CYS A 193 -24.35 2.65 9.16
CA CYS A 193 -24.56 1.56 10.11
C CYS A 193 -23.52 1.55 11.24
N LEU A 194 -22.28 1.93 10.96
CA LEU A 194 -21.19 2.03 11.93
C LEU A 194 -21.32 3.30 12.79
N GLU A 195 -21.69 4.44 12.20
CA GLU A 195 -22.01 5.68 12.93
C GLU A 195 -23.18 5.48 13.88
N ALA A 196 -24.23 4.76 13.45
CA ALA A 196 -25.36 4.42 14.30
C ALA A 196 -24.99 3.46 15.46
N ASP A 197 -23.79 2.87 15.41
CA ASP A 197 -23.20 2.05 16.47
C ASP A 197 -22.07 2.77 17.22
N ASP A 198 -22.03 4.11 17.13
CA ASP A 198 -21.07 5.00 17.79
C ASP A 198 -19.60 4.71 17.45
N GLN A 199 -19.33 4.13 16.27
CA GLN A 199 -17.96 3.88 15.79
C GLN A 199 -17.33 5.15 15.22
N ILE A 200 -16.02 5.34 15.44
CA ILE A 200 -15.28 6.48 14.89
C ILE A 200 -14.91 6.18 13.43
N LEU A 201 -15.36 7.04 12.52
CA LEU A 201 -15.08 6.92 11.08
C LEU A 201 -14.27 8.11 10.55
N HIS A 202 -13.30 7.80 9.71
CA HIS A 202 -12.60 8.77 8.87
C HIS A 202 -12.70 8.35 7.40
N ASN A 203 -12.89 9.33 6.52
CA ASN A 203 -12.95 9.09 5.08
C ASN A 203 -11.84 9.89 4.41
N SER A 204 -11.04 9.24 3.56
CA SER A 204 -10.04 9.92 2.75
C SER A 204 -10.71 10.72 1.62
N THR A 205 -9.97 11.63 1.01
CA THR A 205 -10.39 12.28 -0.25
C THR A 205 -10.04 11.44 -1.48
N GLY A 206 -9.14 10.47 -1.33
CA GLY A 206 -8.72 9.53 -2.37
C GLY A 206 -8.30 8.22 -1.72
N ASP A 207 -7.04 7.82 -1.87
CA ASP A 207 -6.51 6.61 -1.24
C ASP A 207 -6.42 6.75 0.29
N ALA A 208 -6.80 5.70 1.03
CA ALA A 208 -6.84 5.72 2.49
C ALA A 208 -5.47 5.52 3.16
N ASP A 209 -4.44 5.01 2.47
CA ASP A 209 -3.17 4.58 3.10
C ASP A 209 -2.55 5.68 3.94
N THR A 210 -2.49 6.89 3.38
CA THR A 210 -1.92 8.05 4.06
C THR A 210 -2.72 8.47 5.28
N LEU A 211 -4.05 8.42 5.21
CA LEU A 211 -4.93 8.77 6.32
C LEU A 211 -4.92 7.71 7.42
N ILE A 212 -4.80 6.42 7.06
CA ILE A 212 -4.59 5.31 8.01
C ILE A 212 -3.31 5.57 8.82
N VAL A 213 -2.20 5.85 8.12
CA VAL A 213 -0.89 6.12 8.73
C VAL A 213 -0.94 7.38 9.58
N GLU A 214 -1.53 8.46 9.08
CA GLU A 214 -1.66 9.72 9.82
C GLU A 214 -2.47 9.54 11.11
N THR A 215 -3.59 8.84 11.03
CA THR A 215 -4.45 8.52 12.17
C THR A 215 -3.69 7.70 13.22
N ALA A 216 -2.94 6.68 12.78
CA ALA A 216 -2.13 5.87 13.67
C ALA A 216 -1.04 6.68 14.38
N LEU A 217 -0.31 7.52 13.65
CA LEU A 217 0.73 8.37 14.21
C LEU A 217 0.15 9.42 15.16
N LEU A 218 -1.06 9.95 14.90
CA LEU A 218 -1.73 10.89 15.77
C LEU A 218 -2.00 10.28 17.15
N PHE A 219 -2.56 9.07 17.20
CA PHE A 219 -2.78 8.38 18.48
C PHE A 219 -1.48 7.99 19.16
N ALA A 220 -0.47 7.53 18.42
CA ALA A 220 0.83 7.18 18.98
C ALA A 220 1.56 8.38 19.60
N ARG A 221 1.43 9.58 19.00
CA ARG A 221 1.95 10.85 19.57
C ARG A 221 1.23 11.29 20.84
N GLN A 222 0.02 10.80 21.06
CA GLN A 222 -0.75 11.02 22.29
C GLN A 222 -0.48 9.93 23.34
N GLU A 223 0.66 9.25 23.24
CA GLU A 223 1.10 8.20 24.17
C GLU A 223 0.15 6.99 24.24
N ARG A 224 -0.67 6.78 23.20
CA ARG A 224 -1.53 5.60 23.08
C ARG A 224 -0.87 4.57 22.19
N GLU A 225 -0.72 3.33 22.67
CA GLU A 225 -0.34 2.23 21.78
C GLU A 225 -1.40 2.02 20.71
N VAL A 226 -0.95 1.77 19.48
CA VAL A 226 -1.83 1.67 18.31
C VAL A 226 -1.64 0.33 17.61
N LYS A 227 -2.74 -0.31 17.22
CA LYS A 227 -2.75 -1.48 16.35
C LYS A 227 -3.39 -1.12 15.01
N VAL A 228 -2.55 -1.03 13.98
CA VAL A 228 -3.00 -0.79 12.60
C VAL A 228 -3.35 -2.13 11.97
N VAL A 229 -4.61 -2.28 11.55
CA VAL A 229 -5.11 -3.48 10.90
C VAL A 229 -5.29 -3.18 9.41
N ALA A 230 -4.35 -3.64 8.59
CA ALA A 230 -4.35 -3.43 7.16
C ALA A 230 -3.64 -4.60 6.45
N ASP A 231 -4.03 -4.85 5.20
CA ASP A 231 -3.41 -5.89 4.38
C ASP A 231 -2.45 -5.30 3.33
N ASP A 232 -2.50 -3.99 3.09
CA ASP A 232 -1.58 -3.33 2.16
C ASP A 232 -0.18 -3.21 2.77
N THR A 233 0.82 -3.57 1.96
CA THR A 233 2.22 -3.40 2.33
C THR A 233 2.64 -1.93 2.31
N ASP A 234 1.93 -1.09 1.57
CA ASP A 234 2.23 0.34 1.46
C ASP A 234 2.03 1.04 2.80
N VAL A 235 0.96 0.71 3.52
CA VAL A 235 0.72 1.14 4.91
C VAL A 235 1.88 0.76 5.83
N LEU A 236 2.36 -0.49 5.77
CA LEU A 236 3.50 -0.93 6.59
C LEU A 236 4.75 -0.10 6.31
N ILE A 237 5.07 0.13 5.03
CA ILE A 237 6.26 0.90 4.64
C ILE A 237 6.13 2.36 5.08
N LEU A 238 4.94 2.96 4.94
CA LEU A 238 4.68 4.32 5.38
C LEU A 238 4.79 4.47 6.90
N LEU A 239 4.26 3.51 7.68
CA LEU A 239 4.44 3.47 9.13
C LEU A 239 5.92 3.45 9.49
N MET A 240 6.69 2.51 8.92
CA MET A 240 8.13 2.41 9.19
C MET A 240 8.90 3.70 8.86
N TYR A 241 8.50 4.39 7.80
CA TYR A 241 9.15 5.63 7.39
C TYR A 241 8.82 6.80 8.34
N HIS A 242 7.61 6.84 8.90
CA HIS A 242 7.13 7.98 9.70
C HIS A 242 7.14 7.75 11.22
N CYS A 243 7.32 6.51 11.68
CA CYS A 243 7.49 6.21 13.10
C CYS A 243 8.72 6.93 13.69
N ASN A 244 8.59 7.41 14.92
CA ASN A 244 9.66 8.07 15.67
C ASN A 244 9.77 7.46 17.07
N ALA A 245 10.96 7.51 17.66
CA ALA A 245 11.23 7.02 19.02
C ALA A 245 10.48 7.78 20.13
N ASN A 246 9.96 8.98 19.85
CA ASN A 246 9.20 9.79 20.81
C ASN A 246 7.68 9.53 20.79
N MET A 247 7.24 8.39 20.28
CA MET A 247 5.82 8.01 20.18
C MET A 247 5.60 6.68 20.89
N ALA A 248 4.36 6.39 21.28
CA ALA A 248 3.99 5.05 21.75
C ALA A 248 4.12 4.01 20.63
N ASP A 249 4.17 2.74 21.02
CA ASP A 249 4.37 1.63 20.10
C ASP A 249 3.21 1.49 19.10
N ILE A 250 3.57 1.24 17.83
CA ILE A 250 2.63 0.96 16.75
C ILE A 250 2.84 -0.47 16.26
N TYR A 251 1.78 -1.26 16.30
CA TYR A 251 1.75 -2.64 15.88
C TYR A 251 0.99 -2.77 14.56
N PHE A 252 1.62 -3.32 13.54
CA PHE A 252 0.97 -3.63 12.27
C PHE A 252 0.43 -5.06 12.27
N HIS A 253 -0.83 -5.24 11.85
CA HIS A 253 -1.51 -6.53 11.81
C HIS A 253 -2.22 -6.74 10.47
N SER A 254 -1.87 -7.82 9.77
CA SER A 254 -2.57 -8.25 8.55
C SER A 254 -3.55 -9.40 8.84
N GLU A 255 -4.78 -9.26 8.36
CA GLU A 255 -5.88 -10.21 8.59
C GLU A 255 -6.05 -11.25 7.46
N VAL A 256 -5.26 -11.20 6.38
CA VAL A 256 -5.27 -12.23 5.31
C VAL A 256 -5.22 -13.66 5.90
N LYS A 257 -4.57 -13.85 7.05
CA LYS A 257 -4.41 -15.15 7.75
C LYS A 257 -5.63 -15.58 8.59
N ARG A 258 -6.53 -14.67 8.99
CA ARG A 258 -7.68 -14.95 9.88
C ARG A 258 -8.88 -15.58 9.15
N SER A 259 -9.05 -15.26 7.86
CA SER A 259 -10.08 -15.82 6.97
C SER A 259 -10.12 -17.36 6.88
N LYS A 260 -9.03 -18.03 7.27
CA LYS A 260 -8.94 -19.51 7.29
C LYS A 260 -9.44 -20.16 8.59
N LYS A 261 -9.61 -19.42 9.69
CA LYS A 261 -9.94 -20.00 11.01
C LYS A 261 -11.43 -20.06 11.35
N PHE A 262 -12.29 -19.33 10.64
CA PHE A 262 -13.76 -19.37 10.86
C PHE A 262 -14.52 -20.33 9.93
N LEU A 263 -13.81 -21.29 9.33
CA LEU A 263 -14.41 -22.44 8.65
C LEU A 263 -14.44 -23.63 9.62
N LYS A 264 -15.39 -23.63 10.55
CA LYS A 264 -16.04 -24.82 11.12
C LYS A 264 -17.41 -24.45 11.62
#